data_AF-A0AAV0NDQ6-F1
#
_entry.id   AF-A0AAV0NDQ6-F1
#
_cell.length_a   1.000
_cell.length_b   1.000
_cell.length_c   1.000
_cell.angle_alpha   90.00
_cell.angle_beta   90.00
_cell.angle_gamma   90.00
#
_symmetry.space_group_name_H-M   'P 1'
#
loop_
_entity.id
_entity.type
_entity.pdbx_description
1 polymer ?
#
loop_
_entity_poly.entity_id
_entity_poly.type
_entity_poly.pdbx_seq_one_letter_code
_entity_poly.pdbx_strand_id
1 'polypeptide(L)'
;HLSLVYEHIFQVFAEIFRVLRPGGVFIVSFSNRMFYEKAITSWRDGSDYSRVQLVVQYFQSVVGFTEAEVVRKSPGGRKGGGGERPWYMGLLELLSGSSKDPFYAVIAYKNFKPVYE
;
A
#
# COMPACT_ATOMS: atom_id res chain seq x y z
N HIS A 1 0.13 -0.48 26.16
CA HIS A 1 0.12 0.68 25.24
C HIS A 1 0.06 0.27 23.76
N LEU A 2 0.77 -0.76 23.29
CA LEU A 2 0.67 -1.26 21.90
C LEU A 2 -0.70 -1.86 21.54
N SER A 3 -1.37 -2.56 22.46
CA SER A 3 -2.70 -3.14 22.20
C SER A 3 -3.78 -2.11 21.91
N LEU A 4 -3.71 -0.92 22.52
CA LEU A 4 -4.70 0.14 22.31
C LEU A 4 -4.63 0.73 20.90
N VAL A 5 -3.43 0.82 20.32
CA VAL A 5 -3.26 1.34 18.96
C VAL A 5 -3.75 0.33 17.92
N TYR A 6 -3.54 -0.96 18.18
CA TYR A 6 -4.07 -2.04 17.33
C TYR A 6 -5.61 -2.08 17.34
N GLU A 7 -6.23 -1.97 18.52
CA GLU A 7 -7.69 -1.91 18.64
C GLU A 7 -8.29 -0.73 17.86
N HIS A 8 -7.62 0.42 17.89
CA HIS A 8 -8.10 1.60 17.18
C HIS A 8 -8.09 1.43 15.65
N ILE A 9 -7.10 0.71 15.08
CA ILE A 9 -7.05 0.46 13.63
C ILE A 9 -8.21 -0.44 13.19
N PHE A 10 -8.53 -1.49 13.95
CA PHE A 10 -9.67 -2.36 13.63
C PHE A 10 -11.00 -1.59 13.66
N GLN A 11 -11.20 -0.75 14.67
CA GLN A 11 -12.38 0.11 14.76
C GLN A 11 -12.49 1.05 13.55
N VAL A 12 -11.36 1.63 13.10
CA VAL A 12 -11.33 2.47 11.91
C VAL A 12 -11.77 1.70 10.66
N PHE A 13 -11.27 0.48 10.43
CA PHE A 13 -11.66 -0.33 9.28
C PHE A 13 -13.15 -0.71 9.33
N ALA A 14 -13.67 -1.06 10.52
CA ALA A 14 -15.08 -1.37 10.71
C ALA A 14 -15.97 -0.13 10.46
N GLU A 15 -15.57 1.04 10.94
CA GLU A 15 -16.30 2.30 10.70
C GLU A 15 -16.28 2.70 9.22
N ILE A 16 -15.15 2.53 8.53
CA ILE A 16 -15.06 2.75 7.09
C ILE A 16 -16.02 1.81 6.36
N PHE A 17 -16.04 0.52 6.71
CA PHE A 17 -16.99 -0.43 6.12
C PHE A 17 -18.45 -0.02 6.37
N ARG A 18 -18.77 0.45 7.57
CA ARG A 18 -20.13 0.91 7.94
C ARG A 18 -20.58 2.06 7.05
N VAL A 19 -19.73 3.06 6.79
CA VAL A 19 -20.10 4.25 6.01
C VAL A 19 -20.04 4.05 4.49
N LEU A 20 -19.31 3.06 4.00
CA LEU A 20 -19.29 2.76 2.57
C LEU A 20 -20.65 2.28 2.08
N ARG A 21 -21.02 2.71 0.88
CA ARG A 21 -22.15 2.11 0.14
C ARG A 21 -21.75 0.71 -0.34
N PRO A 22 -22.69 -0.23 -0.53
CA PRO A 22 -22.41 -1.48 -1.24
C PRO A 22 -21.72 -1.20 -2.60
N GLY A 23 -20.67 -1.95 -2.93
CA GLY A 23 -19.82 -1.70 -4.09
C GLY A 23 -18.81 -0.56 -3.93
N GLY A 24 -18.82 0.15 -2.80
CA GLY A 24 -17.88 1.24 -2.49
C GLY A 24 -16.45 0.72 -2.29
N VAL A 25 -15.47 1.48 -2.77
CA VAL A 25 -14.05 1.13 -2.72
C VAL A 25 -13.37 1.74 -1.49
N PHE A 26 -12.53 0.95 -0.82
CA PHE A 26 -11.58 1.45 0.17
C PHE A 26 -10.15 1.18 -0.31
N ILE A 27 -9.34 2.24 -0.32
CA ILE A 27 -7.95 2.21 -0.78
C ILE A 27 -7.06 2.69 0.36
N VAL A 28 -6.11 1.86 0.77
CA VAL A 28 -5.05 2.23 1.70
C VAL A 28 -3.75 2.34 0.91
N SER A 29 -3.21 3.54 0.81
CA SER A 29 -1.98 3.81 0.06
C SER A 29 -0.85 4.31 0.94
N PHE A 30 0.37 3.84 0.71
CA PHE A 30 1.55 4.23 1.47
C PHE A 30 2.85 4.07 0.67
N SER A 31 3.92 4.68 1.19
CA SER A 31 5.31 4.50 0.74
C SER A 31 6.18 4.15 1.96
N ASN A 32 7.49 3.99 1.79
CA ASN A 32 8.38 3.72 2.93
C ASN A 32 8.69 4.97 3.76
N ARG A 33 8.32 6.16 3.26
CA ARG A 33 8.35 7.40 4.04
C ARG A 33 7.31 7.37 5.15
N MET A 34 7.77 7.54 6.39
CA MET A 34 6.95 7.59 7.60
C MET A 34 7.54 8.56 8.62
N PHE A 35 6.69 9.08 9.51
CA PHE A 35 7.15 9.78 10.71
C PHE A 35 7.50 8.75 11.78
N TYR A 36 8.79 8.46 11.96
CA TYR A 36 9.28 7.35 12.81
C TYR A 36 8.70 7.36 14.23
N GLU A 37 8.57 8.53 14.85
CA GLU A 37 8.03 8.70 16.21
C GLU A 37 6.52 8.44 16.30
N LYS A 38 5.80 8.55 15.18
CA LYS A 38 4.34 8.36 15.12
C LYS A 38 3.94 6.98 14.59
N ALA A 39 4.88 6.26 13.97
CA ALA A 39 4.63 4.94 13.39
C ALA A 39 4.59 3.88 14.49
N ILE A 40 3.61 2.98 14.42
CA ILE A 40 3.60 1.79 15.28
C ILE A 40 4.81 0.90 14.98
N THR A 41 5.27 0.17 15.99
CA THR A 41 6.43 -0.74 15.90
C THR A 41 6.33 -1.70 14.71
N SER A 42 5.17 -2.35 14.52
CA SER A 42 4.94 -3.29 13.41
C SER A 42 5.11 -2.65 12.02
N TRP A 43 4.78 -1.36 11.89
CA TRP A 43 4.97 -0.61 10.65
C TRP A 43 6.43 -0.22 10.47
N ARG A 44 7.05 0.23 11.55
CA ARG A 44 8.40 0.78 11.56
C ARG A 44 9.45 -0.28 11.27
N ASP A 45 9.34 -1.40 11.96
CA ASP A 45 10.31 -2.49 11.92
C ASP A 45 9.95 -3.53 10.82
N GLY A 46 8.80 -3.34 10.17
CA GLY A 46 8.33 -4.18 9.06
C GLY A 46 9.05 -3.88 7.74
N SER A 47 9.37 -4.94 7.00
CA SER A 47 9.67 -4.87 5.56
C SER A 47 8.48 -4.33 4.74
N ASP A 48 8.75 -3.88 3.51
CA ASP A 48 7.71 -3.48 2.56
C ASP A 48 6.62 -4.55 2.40
N TYR A 49 7.03 -5.82 2.30
CA TYR A 49 6.10 -6.96 2.22
C TYR A 49 5.24 -7.08 3.47
N SER A 50 5.85 -7.03 4.66
CA SER A 50 5.10 -7.17 5.91
C SER A 50 4.15 -5.99 6.16
N ARG A 51 4.49 -4.77 5.72
CA ARG A 51 3.57 -3.62 5.77
C ARG A 51 2.35 -3.84 4.89
N VAL A 52 2.55 -4.34 3.67
CA VAL A 52 1.43 -4.72 2.77
C VAL A 52 0.57 -5.80 3.41
N GLN A 53 1.18 -6.87 3.93
CA GLN A 53 0.45 -7.96 4.56
C GLN A 53 -0.33 -7.50 5.80
N LEU A 54 0.23 -6.59 6.59
CA LEU A 54 -0.46 -6.00 7.73
C LEU A 54 -1.76 -5.29 7.30
N VAL A 55 -1.71 -4.51 6.22
CA VAL A 55 -2.91 -3.85 5.67
C VAL A 55 -3.92 -4.86 5.13
N VAL A 56 -3.46 -5.92 4.44
CA VAL A 56 -4.32 -7.01 3.98
C VAL A 56 -5.04 -7.68 5.15
N GLN A 57 -4.34 -7.95 6.25
CA GLN A 57 -4.93 -8.51 7.47
C GLN A 57 -5.99 -7.59 8.09
N TYR A 58 -5.78 -6.27 8.04
CA TYR A 58 -6.80 -5.32 8.50
C TYR A 58 -8.07 -5.39 7.65
N PHE A 59 -7.97 -5.53 6.32
CA PHE A 59 -9.14 -5.79 5.49
C PHE A 59 -9.84 -7.11 5.85
N GLN A 60 -9.07 -8.19 6.07
CA GLN A 60 -9.60 -9.51 6.45
C GLN A 60 -10.28 -9.53 7.82
N SER A 61 -9.91 -8.61 8.72
CA SER A 61 -10.54 -8.50 10.04
C SER A 61 -11.99 -8.02 10.00
N VAL A 62 -12.44 -7.44 8.88
CA VAL A 62 -13.81 -6.95 8.71
C VAL A 62 -14.54 -7.80 7.67
N VAL A 63 -15.55 -8.54 8.15
CA VAL A 63 -16.38 -9.38 7.30
C VAL A 63 -17.15 -8.53 6.29
N GLY A 64 -17.02 -8.87 5.01
CA GLY A 64 -17.78 -8.26 3.92
C GLY A 64 -16.94 -7.39 2.99
N PHE A 65 -15.68 -7.07 3.30
CA PHE A 65 -14.76 -6.64 2.25
C PHE A 65 -14.48 -7.80 1.28
N THR A 66 -14.26 -7.49 0.01
CA THR A 66 -13.73 -8.44 -0.98
C THR A 66 -12.28 -8.83 -0.64
N GLU A 67 -11.77 -9.86 -1.33
CA GLU A 67 -10.33 -10.12 -1.33
C GLU A 67 -9.57 -8.85 -1.73
N ALA A 68 -8.50 -8.55 -0.99
CA ALA A 68 -7.75 -7.32 -1.13
C ALA A 68 -6.76 -7.42 -2.31
N GLU A 69 -6.85 -6.47 -3.24
CA GLU A 69 -5.94 -6.34 -4.38
C GLU A 69 -4.74 -5.47 -3.99
N VAL A 70 -3.53 -5.98 -4.21
CA VAL A 70 -2.29 -5.26 -3.93
C VAL A 70 -1.71 -4.68 -5.21
N VAL A 71 -1.59 -3.36 -5.26
CA VAL A 71 -0.92 -2.63 -6.33
C VAL A 71 0.43 -2.13 -5.82
N ARG A 72 1.50 -2.48 -6.55
CA ARG A 72 2.86 -2.01 -6.29
C ARG A 72 3.38 -1.23 -7.48
N LYS A 73 3.76 0.03 -7.26
CA LYS A 73 4.45 0.85 -8.25
C LYS A 73 5.87 1.10 -7.78
N SER A 74 6.82 0.37 -8.34
CA SER A 74 8.25 0.66 -8.17
C SER A 74 8.70 1.62 -9.27
N PRO A 75 9.18 2.83 -8.92
CA PRO A 75 9.87 3.69 -9.86
C PRO A 75 11.22 3.04 -10.16
N GLY A 76 11.44 2.62 -11.40
CA GLY A 76 12.69 1.92 -11.76
C GLY A 76 12.58 0.41 -11.82
N GLY A 77 11.39 -0.13 -12.11
CA GLY A 77 11.31 -1.43 -12.76
C GLY A 77 12.16 -1.37 -14.03
N ARG A 78 13.37 -1.94 -13.97
CA ARG A 78 14.19 -2.30 -15.13
C ARG A 78 13.28 -3.09 -16.08
N LYS A 79 12.66 -2.42 -17.05
CA LYS A 79 12.26 -3.09 -18.28
C LYS A 79 13.58 -3.47 -18.93
N GLY A 80 13.95 -4.75 -18.83
CA GLY A 80 14.96 -5.37 -19.67
C GLY A 80 14.48 -5.38 -21.13
N GLY A 81 14.35 -4.19 -21.73
CA GLY A 81 14.06 -4.00 -23.14
C GLY A 81 15.36 -3.57 -23.81
N GLY A 82 15.92 -4.45 -24.63
CA GLY A 82 17.12 -4.23 -25.44
C GLY A 82 16.91 -3.09 -26.45
N GLY A 83 17.14 -1.87 -26.00
CA GLY A 83 17.35 -0.71 -26.83
C GLY A 83 18.52 0.07 -26.24
N GLU A 84 19.52 0.33 -27.05
CA GLU A 84 20.74 1.05 -26.71
C GLU A 84 20.39 2.37 -26.02
N ARG A 85 20.44 2.39 -24.69
CA ARG A 85 20.34 3.64 -23.92
C ARG A 85 21.75 4.19 -23.78
N PRO A 86 22.03 5.40 -24.27
CA PRO A 86 23.35 6.00 -24.14
C PRO A 86 23.81 6.04 -22.68
N TRP A 87 25.08 5.70 -22.44
CA TRP A 87 25.69 5.53 -21.10
C TRP A 87 25.47 6.75 -20.18
N TYR A 88 25.41 7.95 -20.73
CA TYR A 88 25.20 9.19 -19.98
C TYR A 88 23.81 9.29 -19.35
N MET A 89 22.78 8.60 -19.87
CA MET A 89 21.46 8.55 -19.23
C MET A 89 21.48 7.72 -17.94
N GLY A 90 22.23 6.61 -17.92
CA GLY A 90 22.44 5.82 -16.70
C GLY A 90 23.27 6.58 -15.66
N LEU A 91 24.28 7.34 -16.11
CA LEU A 91 25.04 8.25 -15.25
C LEU A 91 24.17 9.41 -14.75
N LEU A 92 23.32 10.00 -15.58
CA LEU A 92 22.41 11.08 -15.19
C LEU A 92 21.39 10.61 -14.15
N GLU A 93 20.85 9.39 -14.29
CA GLU A 93 19.96 8.79 -13.29
C GLU A 93 20.68 8.58 -11.95
N LEU A 94 21.92 8.07 -11.97
CA LEU A 94 22.78 7.91 -10.79
C LEU A 94 23.10 9.27 -10.11
N LEU A 95 23.45 10.27 -10.91
CA LEU A 95 23.78 11.62 -10.41
C LEU A 95 22.54 12.38 -9.94
N SER A 96 21.38 12.11 -10.52
CA SER A 96 20.11 12.74 -10.12
C SER A 96 19.58 12.24 -8.77
N GLY A 97 20.14 11.14 -8.24
CA GLY A 97 19.74 10.55 -6.96
C GLY A 97 18.25 10.18 -6.87
N SER A 98 17.55 10.13 -8.02
CA SER A 98 16.09 10.00 -8.07
C SER A 98 15.65 8.53 -7.98
N SER A 99 16.15 7.82 -6.96
CA SER A 99 15.52 6.58 -6.51
C SER A 99 14.20 6.94 -5.85
N LYS A 100 13.15 7.14 -6.66
CA LYS A 100 11.81 7.42 -6.14
C LYS A 100 11.35 6.22 -5.31
N ASP A 101 10.83 6.52 -4.12
CA ASP A 101 10.37 5.51 -3.16
C ASP A 101 9.22 4.66 -3.75
N PRO A 102 9.23 3.32 -3.62
CA PRO A 102 8.11 2.49 -4.01
C PRO A 102 6.79 2.93 -3.38
N PHE A 103 5.72 2.89 -4.18
CA PHE A 103 4.37 3.20 -3.74
C PHE A 103 3.52 1.93 -3.74
N TYR A 104 2.78 1.74 -2.65
CA TYR A 104 1.92 0.60 -2.41
C TYR A 104 0.48 1.08 -2.24
N ALA A 105 -0.47 0.33 -2.78
CA ALA A 105 -1.89 0.50 -2.50
C ALA A 105 -2.52 -0.88 -2.29
N VAL A 106 -3.35 -1.00 -1.26
CA VAL A 106 -4.18 -2.17 -1.00
C VAL A 106 -5.64 -1.75 -1.14
N ILE A 107 -6.39 -2.47 -1.96
CA ILE A 107 -7.72 -2.08 -2.43
C ILE A 107 -8.69 -3.19 -2.10
N ALA A 108 -9.82 -2.87 -1.48
CA ALA A 108 -10.94 -3.80 -1.36
C ALA A 108 -12.28 -3.07 -1.52
N TYR A 109 -13.31 -3.82 -1.86
CA TYR A 109 -14.65 -3.28 -2.07
C TYR A 109 -15.60 -3.80 -1.01
N LYS A 110 -16.62 -3.01 -0.69
CA LYS A 110 -17.71 -3.45 0.18
C LYS A 110 -18.63 -4.40 -0.56
N ASN A 111 -18.76 -5.62 -0.06
CA ASN A 111 -19.58 -6.74 -0.54
C ASN A 111 -19.20 -7.31 -1.93
N PHE A 112 -18.98 -6.47 -2.93
CA PHE A 112 -18.65 -6.87 -4.29
C PHE A 112 -17.85 -5.78 -5.02
N LYS A 113 -17.04 -6.17 -6.00
CA LYS A 113 -16.37 -5.24 -6.90
C LYS A 113 -17.33 -4.87 -8.05
N PRO A 114 -17.69 -3.59 -8.24
CA PRO A 114 -18.55 -3.18 -9.34
C PRO A 114 -17.81 -3.34 -10.68
N VAL A 115 -18.53 -3.84 -11.68
CA VAL A 115 -18.09 -3.83 -13.08
C VAL A 115 -18.63 -2.56 -13.71
N TYR A 116 -17.73 -1.72 -14.22
CA TYR A 116 -18.11 -0.54 -15.00
C TYR A 116 -17.97 -0.92 -16.48
N GLU A 117 -19.07 -0.86 -17.21
CA GLU A 117 -19.12 -1.01 -18.68
C GLU A 117 -18.70 0.27 -19.40
#